data_AF-A0A6N7XQE0-F1
#
_entry.id   AF-A0A6N7XQE0-F1
#
_cell.length_a   1.000
_cell.length_b   1.000
_cell.length_c   1.000
_cell.angle_alpha   90.00
_cell.angle_beta   90.00
_cell.angle_gamma   90.00
#
_symmetry.space_group_name_H-M   'P 1'
#
loop_
_entity.id
_entity.type
_entity.pdbx_description
1 polymer ?
#
loop_
_entity_poly.entity_id
_entity_poly.type
_entity_poly.pdbx_seq_one_letter_code
_entity_poly.pdbx_strand_id
1 'polypeptide(L)' 'MFLSVVFIIVGIFAVICTIFKPSFYWKSRKAIRLRRLIGDKATTILYIFIGILVMFLGVANLTGMITL' A
#
# COMPACT_ATOMS: atom_id res chain seq x y z
N MET A 1 11.77 -14.54 6.63
CA MET A 1 11.87 -13.61 7.78
C MET A 1 12.21 -12.17 7.35
N PHE A 2 13.37 -11.90 6.73
CA PHE A 2 13.72 -10.53 6.26
C PHE A 2 12.69 -9.95 5.27
N LEU A 3 12.31 -10.71 4.25
CA LEU A 3 11.28 -10.34 3.26
C LEU A 3 9.93 -9.98 3.90
N SER A 4 9.51 -10.73 4.92
CA SER A 4 8.27 -10.53 5.65
C SER A 4 8.25 -9.17 6.37
N VAL A 5 9.37 -8.80 7.00
CA VAL A 5 9.54 -7.48 7.65
C VAL A 5 9.50 -6.36 6.63
N VAL A 6 10.14 -6.53 5.47
CA VAL A 6 10.09 -5.54 4.37
C VAL A 6 8.65 -5.33 3.89
N PHE A 7 7.87 -6.41 3.70
CA PHE A 7 6.46 -6.29 3.30
C PHE A 7 5.62 -5.54 4.33
N ILE A 8 5.81 -5.81 5.62
CA ILE A 8 5.10 -5.09 6.69
C ILE A 8 5.43 -3.59 6.63
N ILE A 9 6.72 -3.23 6.55
CA ILE A 9 7.16 -1.83 6.48
C ILE A 9 6.61 -1.14 5.22
N VAL A 10 6.68 -1.78 4.07
CA VAL A 10 6.15 -1.25 2.80
C VAL A 10 4.63 -1.08 2.86
N GLY A 11 3.90 -2.03 3.47
CA GLY A 11 2.47 -1.93 3.69
C GLY A 11 2.09 -0.76 4.59
N ILE A 12 2.79 -0.60 5.72
CA ILE A 12 2.62 0.54 6.63
C ILE A 12 2.89 1.86 5.89
N PHE A 13 4.01 1.92 5.17
CA PHE A 13 4.38 3.10 4.39
C PHE A 13 3.33 3.45 3.33
N ALA A 14 2.78 2.45 2.62
CA ALA A 14 1.73 2.66 1.63
C ALA A 14 0.45 3.22 2.26
N VAL A 15 0.02 2.69 3.41
CA VAL A 15 -1.15 3.21 4.14
C VAL A 15 -0.91 4.66 4.61
N ILE A 16 0.24 4.93 5.23
CA ILE A 16 0.59 6.27 5.72
C ILE A 16 0.64 7.27 4.55
N CYS A 17 1.32 6.95 3.46
CA CYS A 17 1.37 7.81 2.27
C CYS A 17 -0.02 8.03 1.65
N THR A 18 -0.92 7.08 1.81
CA THR A 18 -2.29 7.21 1.29
C THR A 18 -3.17 8.10 2.15
N ILE A 19 -2.95 8.09 3.48
CA ILE A 19 -3.67 8.95 4.43
C ILE A 19 -3.16 10.39 4.38
N PHE A 20 -1.86 10.60 4.52
CA PHE A 20 -1.25 11.94 4.55
C PHE A 20 -1.19 12.61 3.18
N LYS A 21 -1.36 11.82 2.12
CA LYS A 21 -1.31 12.26 0.73
C LYS A 21 -0.13 13.19 0.41
N PRO A 22 1.12 12.83 0.77
CA PRO A 22 2.24 13.72 0.55
C PRO A 22 2.39 13.99 -0.94
N SER A 23 2.79 15.21 -1.28
CA SER A 23 2.82 15.72 -2.64
C SER A 23 3.68 14.85 -3.58
N PHE A 24 4.79 14.27 -3.11
CA PHE A 24 5.63 13.40 -3.93
C PHE A 24 4.90 12.10 -4.37
N TYR A 25 4.05 11.54 -3.50
CA TYR A 25 3.35 10.28 -3.74
C TYR A 25 2.10 10.51 -4.59
N TRP A 26 1.30 11.51 -4.20
CA TRP A 26 0.01 11.82 -4.83
C TRP A 26 0.07 12.70 -6.07
N LYS A 27 1.17 13.45 -6.30
CA LYS A 27 1.41 14.21 -7.55
C LYS A 27 2.26 13.46 -8.58
N SER A 28 2.58 12.19 -8.34
CA SER A 28 3.27 11.38 -9.35
C SER A 28 2.39 11.22 -10.60
N ARG A 29 2.98 11.16 -11.81
CA ARG A 29 2.21 10.99 -13.06
C ARG A 29 1.29 9.77 -13.04
N LYS A 30 1.72 8.70 -12.38
CA LYS A 30 0.96 7.45 -12.21
C LYS A 30 -0.27 7.66 -11.32
N ALA A 31 -0.07 8.26 -10.13
CA ALA A 31 -1.17 8.55 -9.21
C ALA A 31 -2.19 9.52 -9.82
N ILE A 32 -1.73 10.57 -10.51
CA ILE A 32 -2.62 11.53 -11.18
C ILE A 32 -3.45 10.84 -12.28
N ARG A 33 -2.83 10.00 -13.11
CA ARG A 33 -3.55 9.28 -14.18
C ARG A 33 -4.62 8.36 -13.60
N LEU A 34 -4.29 7.62 -12.53
CA LEU A 34 -5.23 6.72 -11.88
C LEU A 34 -6.40 7.48 -11.22
N ARG A 35 -6.11 8.58 -10.52
CA ARG A 35 -7.14 9.48 -9.95
C ARG A 35 -8.07 10.07 -10.99
N ARG A 36 -7.57 10.37 -12.19
CA ARG A 36 -8.41 10.84 -13.30
C ARG A 36 -9.31 9.75 -13.89
N LEU A 37 -8.91 8.48 -13.82
CA LEU A 37 -9.68 7.36 -14.37
C LEU A 37 -10.81 6.91 -13.44
N ILE A 38 -10.52 6.73 -12.16
CA ILE A 38 -11.46 6.15 -11.17
C ILE A 38 -11.91 7.14 -10.09
N GLY A 39 -11.29 8.32 -10.02
CA GLY A 39 -11.60 9.34 -9.02
C GLY A 39 -10.73 9.27 -7.77
N ASP A 40 -10.72 10.38 -7.03
CA ASP A 40 -9.87 10.60 -5.86
C ASP A 40 -10.18 9.65 -4.70
N LYS A 41 -11.46 9.48 -4.39
CA LYS A 41 -11.94 8.62 -3.30
C LYS A 41 -11.66 7.15 -3.60
N ALA A 42 -11.98 6.69 -4.82
CA ALA A 42 -11.72 5.32 -5.24
C ALA A 42 -10.22 4.99 -5.23
N THR A 43 -9.38 5.90 -5.72
CA THR A 43 -7.91 5.71 -5.68
C THR A 43 -7.39 5.62 -4.25
N THR A 44 -7.94 6.43 -3.33
CA THR A 44 -7.59 6.36 -1.89
C THR A 44 -7.95 5.00 -1.30
N ILE A 45 -9.17 4.51 -1.56
CA ILE A 45 -9.64 3.20 -1.07
C ILE A 45 -8.76 2.07 -1.63
N LEU A 46 -8.47 2.11 -2.94
CA LEU A 46 -7.64 1.11 -3.60
C LEU A 46 -6.24 1.03 -2.98
N TYR A 47 -5.62 2.18 -2.72
CA TYR A 47 -4.28 2.22 -2.15
C TYR A 47 -4.25 1.79 -0.68
N ILE A 48 -5.26 2.16 0.11
CA ILE A 48 -5.42 1.66 1.48
C ILE A 48 -5.59 0.13 1.44
N PHE A 49 -6.44 -0.38 0.55
CA PHE A 49 -6.68 -1.81 0.40
C PHE A 49 -5.40 -2.57 0.02
N ILE A 50 -4.62 -2.07 -0.94
CA ILE A 50 -3.31 -2.64 -1.30
C ILE A 50 -2.37 -2.62 -0.10
N GLY A 51 -2.29 -1.50 0.63
CA GLY A 51 -1.42 -1.39 1.79
C GLY A 51 -1.78 -2.41 2.89
N ILE A 52 -3.07 -2.60 3.15
CA ILE A 52 -3.58 -3.61 4.09
C ILE A 52 -3.25 -5.03 3.59
N LEU A 53 -3.46 -5.32 2.32
CA LEU A 53 -3.14 -6.64 1.73
C LEU A 53 -1.65 -6.97 1.84
N VAL A 54 -0.78 -6.02 1.50
CA VAL A 54 0.68 -6.20 1.58
C VAL A 54 1.11 -6.40 3.04
N MET A 55 0.52 -5.65 3.97
CA MET A 55 0.77 -5.82 5.40
C MET A 55 0.31 -7.20 5.87
N PHE A 56 -0.89 -7.63 5.47
CA PHE A 56 -1.44 -8.94 5.80
C PHE A 56 -0.56 -10.09 5.27
N LEU A 57 -0.09 -10.00 4.02
CA LEU A 57 0.84 -10.98 3.45
C LEU A 57 2.17 -11.04 4.21
N GLY A 58 2.69 -9.88 4.62
CA GLY A 58 3.88 -9.81 5.46
C GLY A 58 3.70 -10.50 6.82
N VAL A 59 2.56 -10.26 7.49
CA VAL A 59 2.22 -10.89 8.78
C VAL A 59 1.97 -12.39 8.61
N ALA A 60 1.21 -12.80 7.60
CA ALA A 60 0.87 -14.21 7.36
C ALA A 60 2.11 -15.05 6.98
N ASN A 61 3.08 -14.45 6.28
CA ASN A 61 4.38 -15.08 6.04
C ASN A 61 5.24 -15.12 7.32
N LEU A 62 5.13 -14.12 8.19
CA LEU A 62 5.85 -14.10 9.48
C LEU A 62 5.29 -15.14 10.47
N THR A 63 3.98 -15.37 10.48
CA THR A 63 3.32 -16.37 11.34
C THR A 63 3.38 -17.79 10.77
N GLY A 64 3.98 -17.98 9.59
CA GLY A 64 4.08 -19.28 8.93
C GLY A 64 2.78 -19.81 8.34
N MET A 65 1.74 -18.98 8.22
CA MET A 65 0.49 -19.34 7.54
C MET A 65 0.69 -19.52 6.02
N ILE A 66 1.69 -18.84 5.45
CA ILE A 66 2.01 -18.87 4.03
C ILE A 66 3.53 -18.88 3.90
N THR A 67 4.08 -19.69 3.00
CA THR A 67 5.51 -19.64 2.64
C THR A 67 5.66 -18.98 1.27
N LEU A 68 6.21 -17.76 1.29
CA LEU A 68 6.53 -16.94 0.12
C LEU A 68 8.04 -16.83 -0.08
#